data_AF-A0A2M8P6L7-F1
#
_entry.id   AF-A0A2M8P6L7-F1
#
_cell.length_a   1.000
_cell.length_b   1.000
_cell.length_c   1.000
_cell.angle_alpha   90.00
_cell.angle_beta   90.00
_cell.angle_gamma   90.00
#
_symmetry.space_group_name_H-M   'P 1'
#
loop_
_entity.id
_entity.type
_entity.pdbx_description
1 polymer ?
#
loop_
_entity_poly.entity_id
_entity_poly.type
_entity_poly.pdbx_seq_one_letter_code
_entity_poly.pdbx_strand_id
1 'polypeptide(L)'
;AILKVFMTPFDPEKITYFAKTDARGKNIPFGIKARDRQRHMYVIGKTGMGKSTLLENMAVQDIQNGEGMAFIDPHGSTAETLLNYVPEHRVNDVVYFAPFDMDNPVSFNVMEDVGPDKRHLVVSGLM
;
A
#
# COMPACT_ATOMS: atom_id res chain seq x y z
N ALA A 1 8.96 -2.03 -1.21
CA ALA A 1 8.02 -0.88 -1.34
C ALA A 1 7.61 -0.72 -2.79
N ILE A 2 6.30 -0.66 -3.07
CA ILE A 2 5.72 -0.38 -4.40
C ILE A 2 5.52 1.13 -4.57
N LEU A 3 6.10 1.75 -5.59
CA LEU A 3 5.94 3.19 -5.85
C LEU A 3 6.09 3.59 -7.33
N LYS A 4 4.97 3.92 -8.00
CA LYS A 4 4.80 5.12 -8.85
C LYS A 4 3.31 5.36 -9.12
N VAL A 5 2.93 6.64 -9.14
CA VAL A 5 1.56 7.15 -9.14
C VAL A 5 1.20 7.68 -10.54
N PHE A 6 0.26 7.01 -11.22
CA PHE A 6 -0.65 7.67 -12.16
C PHE A 6 -2.00 7.81 -11.45
N MET A 7 -2.49 9.05 -11.29
CA MET A 7 -3.75 9.30 -10.60
C MET A 7 -4.92 9.00 -11.53
N THR A 8 -5.61 7.90 -11.29
CA THR A 8 -7.04 7.85 -11.58
C THR A 8 -7.73 9.00 -10.82
N PRO A 9 -8.76 9.66 -11.38
CA PRO A 9 -9.53 10.67 -10.65
C PRO A 9 -9.99 10.14 -9.29
N PHE A 10 -9.76 10.92 -8.24
CA PHE A 10 -10.16 10.54 -6.90
C PHE A 10 -11.68 10.54 -6.77
N ASP A 11 -12.25 9.39 -6.42
CA ASP A 11 -13.67 9.23 -6.11
C ASP A 11 -13.84 9.08 -4.59
N PRO A 12 -14.41 10.08 -3.88
CA PRO A 12 -14.60 10.04 -2.43
C PRO A 12 -15.60 8.97 -1.97
N GLU A 13 -16.51 8.53 -2.85
CA GLU A 13 -17.56 7.57 -2.52
C GLU A 13 -17.18 6.12 -2.86
N LYS A 14 -16.05 5.91 -3.55
CA LYS A 14 -15.52 4.57 -3.82
C LYS A 14 -15.32 3.80 -2.53
N ILE A 15 -15.73 2.53 -2.52
CA ILE A 15 -15.65 1.65 -1.35
C ILE A 15 -14.52 0.64 -1.55
N THR A 16 -13.60 0.57 -0.58
CA THR A 16 -12.70 -0.58 -0.43
C THR A 16 -13.39 -1.59 0.47
N TYR A 17 -13.79 -2.74 -0.10
CA TYR A 17 -14.50 -3.79 0.63
C TYR A 17 -13.53 -4.64 1.45
N PHE A 18 -13.88 -4.98 2.67
CA PHE A 18 -12.99 -5.80 3.50
C PHE A 18 -13.71 -6.79 4.41
N ALA A 19 -15.05 -6.80 4.39
CA ALA A 19 -15.85 -7.70 5.21
C ALA A 19 -17.25 -7.92 4.62
N LYS A 20 -17.99 -8.83 5.23
CA LYS A 20 -19.40 -9.10 4.97
C LYS A 20 -20.16 -9.20 6.29
N THR A 21 -21.39 -8.71 6.33
CA THR A 21 -22.30 -8.97 7.45
C THR A 21 -22.91 -10.36 7.32
N ASP A 22 -23.43 -10.93 8.41
CA ASP A 22 -24.12 -12.22 8.43
C ASP A 22 -25.56 -12.11 9.00
N ALA A 23 -26.08 -10.89 9.07
CA ALA A 23 -27.35 -10.60 9.71
C ALA A 23 -28.51 -11.35 9.03
N ARG A 24 -29.20 -12.20 9.79
CA ARG A 24 -30.37 -12.98 9.34
C ARG A 24 -30.08 -13.85 8.11
N GLY A 25 -28.88 -14.40 8.01
CA GLY A 25 -28.46 -15.25 6.89
C GLY A 25 -28.19 -14.49 5.60
N LYS A 26 -28.20 -13.14 5.61
CA LYS A 26 -27.81 -12.33 4.47
C LYS A 26 -26.33 -11.97 4.57
N ASN A 27 -25.57 -12.37 3.56
CA ASN A 27 -24.18 -11.99 3.41
C ASN A 27 -24.07 -10.71 2.58
N ILE A 28 -24.03 -9.55 3.25
CA ILE A 28 -23.94 -8.25 2.56
C ILE A 28 -22.51 -7.73 2.69
N PRO A 29 -21.77 -7.51 1.57
CA PRO A 29 -20.42 -6.96 1.63
C PRO A 29 -20.44 -5.52 2.14
N PHE A 30 -19.44 -5.17 2.94
CA PHE A 30 -19.22 -3.81 3.40
C PHE A 30 -17.73 -3.46 3.43
N GLY A 31 -17.46 -2.17 3.51
CA GLY A 31 -16.13 -1.62 3.40
C GLY A 31 -16.06 -0.20 3.95
N ILE A 32 -15.01 0.50 3.58
CA ILE A 32 -14.78 1.90 3.94
C ILE A 32 -14.75 2.75 2.67
N LYS A 33 -15.39 3.93 2.73
CA LYS A 33 -15.33 4.89 1.63
C LYS A 33 -13.96 5.55 1.57
N ALA A 34 -13.49 5.92 0.39
CA ALA A 34 -12.20 6.57 0.19
C ALA A 34 -12.04 7.83 1.08
N ARG A 35 -13.09 8.67 1.17
CA ARG A 35 -13.10 9.87 2.03
C ARG A 35 -12.90 9.56 3.52
N ASP A 36 -13.39 8.40 3.97
CA ASP A 36 -13.30 7.98 5.37
C ASP A 36 -11.94 7.33 5.63
N ARG A 37 -11.43 6.53 4.68
CA ARG A 37 -10.11 5.89 4.72
C ARG A 37 -8.96 6.90 4.71
N GLN A 38 -9.14 8.07 4.07
CA GLN A 38 -8.18 9.17 4.12
C GLN A 38 -7.93 9.71 5.53
N ARG A 39 -8.82 9.45 6.49
CA ARG A 39 -8.64 9.81 7.92
C ARG A 39 -7.83 8.78 8.71
N HIS A 40 -7.11 7.92 8.00
CA HIS A 40 -6.29 6.82 8.51
C HIS A 40 -7.13 5.67 9.10
N MET A 41 -6.51 4.49 9.11
CA MET A 41 -7.09 3.28 9.71
C MET A 41 -6.10 2.69 10.69
N TYR A 42 -6.61 2.27 11.85
CA TYR A 42 -5.82 1.55 12.85
C TYR A 42 -6.36 0.13 12.99
N VAL A 43 -5.57 -0.86 12.58
CA VAL A 43 -5.94 -2.27 12.58
C VAL A 43 -5.17 -2.99 13.68
N ILE A 44 -5.87 -3.53 14.68
CA ILE A 44 -5.29 -4.19 15.85
C ILE A 44 -5.78 -5.63 16.01
N GLY A 45 -4.95 -6.46 16.64
CA GLY A 45 -5.25 -7.88 16.88
C GLY A 45 -3.97 -8.70 17.10
N LYS A 46 -4.08 -9.84 17.76
CA LYS A 46 -2.95 -10.77 17.96
C LYS A 46 -2.46 -11.38 16.63
N THR A 47 -1.30 -12.02 16.64
CA THR A 47 -0.83 -12.83 15.50
C THR A 47 -1.89 -13.88 15.14
N GLY A 48 -2.07 -14.13 13.83
CA GLY A 48 -3.07 -15.08 13.34
C GLY A 48 -4.51 -14.55 13.24
N MET A 49 -4.79 -13.31 13.68
CA MET A 49 -6.14 -12.72 13.62
C MET A 49 -6.51 -12.12 12.25
N GLY A 50 -5.74 -12.41 11.20
CA GLY A 50 -6.05 -11.96 9.83
C GLY A 50 -5.71 -10.51 9.49
N LYS A 51 -4.90 -9.81 10.30
CA LYS A 51 -4.51 -8.40 10.03
C LYS A 51 -3.80 -8.22 8.69
N SER A 52 -2.79 -9.06 8.40
CA SER A 52 -2.06 -9.00 7.13
C SER A 52 -2.99 -9.28 5.96
N THR A 53 -3.81 -10.32 6.08
CA THR A 53 -4.84 -10.67 5.09
C THR A 53 -5.82 -9.53 4.85
N LEU A 54 -6.25 -8.80 5.89
CA LEU A 54 -7.09 -7.62 5.73
C LEU A 54 -6.41 -6.55 4.87
N LEU A 55 -5.17 -6.18 5.23
CA LEU A 55 -4.39 -5.15 4.54
C LEU A 55 -4.04 -5.55 3.11
N GLU A 56 -3.73 -6.83 2.88
CA GLU A 56 -3.49 -7.43 1.56
C GLU A 56 -4.70 -7.30 0.66
N ASN A 57 -5.88 -7.74 1.13
CA ASN A 57 -7.11 -7.66 0.33
C ASN A 57 -7.49 -6.22 -0.03
N MET A 58 -7.19 -5.26 0.86
CA MET A 58 -7.37 -3.84 0.57
C MET A 58 -6.35 -3.35 -0.47
N ALA A 59 -5.07 -3.71 -0.32
CA ALA A 59 -4.00 -3.34 -1.25
C ALA A 59 -4.23 -3.91 -2.66
N VAL A 60 -4.72 -5.15 -2.78
CA VAL A 60 -5.08 -5.77 -4.07
C VAL A 60 -6.16 -4.95 -4.78
N GLN A 61 -7.18 -4.48 -4.06
CA GLN A 61 -8.21 -3.62 -4.65
C GLN A 61 -7.61 -2.30 -5.14
N ASP A 62 -6.72 -1.68 -4.37
CA ASP A 62 -6.05 -0.44 -4.76
C ASP A 62 -5.22 -0.64 -6.05
N ILE A 63 -4.42 -1.72 -6.10
CA ILE A 63 -3.60 -2.08 -7.27
C ILE A 63 -4.48 -2.28 -8.52
N GLN A 64 -5.54 -3.08 -8.40
CA GLN A 64 -6.45 -3.42 -9.51
C GLN A 64 -7.27 -2.22 -9.97
N ASN A 65 -7.61 -1.30 -9.06
CA ASN A 65 -8.37 -0.09 -9.37
C ASN A 65 -7.54 1.04 -9.98
N GLY A 66 -6.24 0.83 -10.19
CA GLY A 66 -5.36 1.88 -10.73
C GLY A 66 -4.87 2.87 -9.66
N GLU A 67 -5.07 2.60 -8.38
CA GLU A 67 -4.74 3.53 -7.30
C GLU A 67 -3.23 3.51 -7.00
N GLY A 68 -2.70 4.65 -6.60
CA GLY A 68 -1.33 4.77 -6.11
C GLY A 68 -1.29 4.40 -4.63
N MET A 69 -0.40 3.49 -4.25
CA MET A 69 -0.19 3.11 -2.86
C MET A 69 1.28 2.79 -2.57
N ALA A 70 1.65 2.80 -1.29
CA ALA A 70 2.89 2.24 -0.80
C ALA A 70 2.58 1.14 0.22
N PHE A 71 3.14 -0.05 0.02
CA PHE A 71 3.07 -1.16 0.98
C PHE A 71 4.46 -1.39 1.59
N ILE A 72 4.53 -1.34 2.92
CA ILE A 72 5.75 -1.56 3.70
C ILE A 72 5.56 -2.84 4.49
N ASP A 73 6.37 -3.85 4.15
CA ASP A 73 6.37 -5.16 4.80
C ASP A 73 7.76 -5.47 5.36
N PRO A 74 7.96 -5.42 6.67
CA PRO A 74 9.23 -5.81 7.30
C PRO A 74 9.63 -7.27 7.08
N HIS A 75 8.67 -8.14 6.74
CA HIS A 75 8.90 -9.57 6.55
C HIS A 75 9.02 -10.00 5.07
N GLY A 76 8.68 -9.13 4.12
CA GLY A 76 8.84 -9.31 2.67
C GLY A 76 7.79 -10.19 1.97
N SER A 77 7.24 -11.22 2.63
CA SER A 77 6.35 -12.20 1.98
C SER A 77 5.07 -11.60 1.39
N THR A 78 4.56 -10.53 2.00
CA THR A 78 3.34 -9.86 1.57
C THR A 78 3.59 -9.03 0.32
N ALA A 79 4.71 -8.31 0.28
CA ALA A 79 5.06 -7.46 -0.84
C ALA A 79 5.23 -8.28 -2.14
N GLU A 80 5.87 -9.44 -2.05
CA GLU A 80 5.99 -10.39 -3.17
C GLU A 80 4.63 -10.91 -3.62
N THR A 81 3.76 -11.26 -2.67
CA THR A 81 2.40 -11.72 -2.97
C THR A 81 1.61 -10.67 -3.75
N LEU A 82 1.73 -9.39 -3.38
CA LEU A 82 1.04 -8.28 -4.04
C LEU A 82 1.49 -8.05 -5.48
N LEU A 83 2.74 -8.39 -5.85
CA LEU A 83 3.22 -8.27 -7.23
C LEU A 83 2.40 -9.13 -8.20
N ASN A 84 1.88 -10.28 -7.75
CA ASN A 84 1.03 -11.14 -8.58
C ASN A 84 -0.33 -10.52 -8.94
N TYR A 85 -0.73 -9.45 -8.26
CA TYR A 85 -1.99 -8.75 -8.50
C TYR A 85 -1.82 -7.50 -9.37
N VAL A 86 -0.59 -7.17 -9.76
CA VAL A 86 -0.29 -6.03 -10.64
C VAL A 86 -0.76 -6.37 -12.06
N PRO A 87 -1.68 -5.59 -12.65
CA PRO A 87 -2.07 -5.78 -14.04
C PRO A 87 -0.88 -5.61 -14.98
N GLU A 88 -0.79 -6.41 -16.05
CA GLU A 88 0.34 -6.37 -17.02
C GLU A 88 0.62 -4.96 -17.54
N HIS A 89 -0.43 -4.19 -17.86
CA HIS A 89 -0.31 -2.82 -18.35
C HIS A 89 0.25 -1.82 -17.33
N ARG A 90 0.34 -2.19 -16.04
CA ARG A 90 0.87 -1.38 -14.94
C ARG A 90 2.22 -1.85 -14.41
N VAL A 91 2.82 -2.89 -14.98
CA VAL A 91 4.11 -3.42 -14.49
C VAL A 91 5.20 -2.33 -14.47
N ASN A 92 5.21 -1.44 -15.47
CA ASN A 92 6.14 -0.31 -15.55
C ASN A 92 5.87 0.81 -14.52
N ASP A 93 4.75 0.76 -13.80
CA ASP A 93 4.40 1.70 -12.74
C ASP A 93 4.82 1.19 -11.35
N VAL A 94 5.38 -0.03 -11.28
CA VAL A 94 5.72 -0.71 -10.03
C VAL A 94 7.21 -0.67 -9.81
N VAL A 95 7.63 -0.14 -8.67
CA VAL A 95 8.99 -0.28 -8.14
C VAL A 95 8.94 -1.38 -7.09
N TYR A 96 9.84 -2.35 -7.07
CA TYR A 96 9.96 -3.26 -5.92
C TYR A 96 11.26 -2.93 -5.19
N PHE A 97 11.14 -2.21 -4.09
CA PHE A 97 12.30 -1.86 -3.26
C PHE A 97 12.53 -2.92 -2.17
N ALA A 98 13.59 -3.71 -2.32
CA ALA A 98 14.10 -4.67 -1.34
C ALA A 98 15.61 -4.42 -1.09
N PRO A 99 15.99 -3.81 0.06
CA PRO A 99 17.39 -3.48 0.34
C PRO A 99 18.36 -4.66 0.37
N PHE A 100 17.84 -5.87 0.54
CA PHE A 100 18.62 -7.11 0.58
C PHE A 100 18.81 -7.74 -0.81
N ASP A 101 18.09 -7.28 -1.83
CA ASP A 101 18.23 -7.77 -3.20
C ASP A 101 19.45 -7.10 -3.85
N MET A 102 20.56 -7.84 -3.87
CA MET A 102 21.82 -7.39 -4.46
C MET A 102 21.89 -7.66 -5.97
N ASP A 103 21.01 -8.50 -6.51
CA ASP A 103 20.98 -8.83 -7.94
C ASP A 103 20.20 -7.75 -8.72
N ASN A 104 19.17 -7.16 -8.11
CA ASN A 104 18.36 -6.09 -8.68
C ASN A 104 18.24 -4.88 -7.72
N PRO A 105 19.37 -4.21 -7.38
CA PRO A 105 19.34 -3.11 -6.42
C PRO A 105 18.61 -1.90 -6.99
N VAL A 106 17.70 -1.34 -6.20
CA VAL A 106 17.04 -0.06 -6.51
C VAL A 106 17.80 1.06 -5.81
N SER A 107 18.42 1.95 -6.58
CA SER A 107 19.11 3.13 -6.05
C SER A 107 18.10 4.14 -5.51
N PHE A 108 18.29 4.56 -4.26
CA PHE A 108 17.49 5.61 -3.65
C PHE A 108 18.41 6.55 -2.86
N ASN A 109 18.46 7.81 -3.28
CA ASN A 109 19.22 8.85 -2.60
C ASN A 109 18.28 9.87 -1.97
N VAL A 110 18.10 9.78 -0.65
CA VAL A 110 17.25 10.69 0.13
C VAL A 110 17.69 12.15 0.01
N MET A 111 18.95 12.41 -0.36
CA MET A 111 19.56 13.74 -0.42
C MET A 111 19.58 14.35 -1.84
N GLU A 112 19.13 13.61 -2.86
CA GLU A 112 19.32 13.97 -4.28
C GLU A 112 18.73 15.34 -4.64
N ASP A 113 17.52 15.62 -4.17
CA ASP A 113 16.81 16.89 -4.44
C ASP A 113 16.38 17.60 -3.14
N VAL A 114 17.29 17.63 -2.15
CA VAL A 114 17.05 18.33 -0.88
C VAL A 114 17.73 19.68 -0.89
N GLY A 115 16.92 20.73 -0.96
CA GLY A 115 17.37 22.12 -0.84
C GLY A 115 18.20 22.35 0.44
N PRO A 116 19.25 23.20 0.41
CA PRO A 116 20.22 23.34 1.49
C PRO A 116 19.58 23.52 2.88
N ASP A 117 18.54 24.35 2.96
CA ASP A 117 17.87 24.68 4.21
C ASP A 117 17.09 23.52 4.82
N LYS A 118 16.75 22.48 4.06
CA LYS A 118 15.97 21.32 4.55
C LYS A 118 16.85 20.11 4.87
N ARG A 119 18.14 20.15 4.52
CA ARG A 119 19.06 19.02 4.72
C ARG A 119 19.16 18.59 6.17
N HIS A 120 19.13 19.54 7.11
CA HIS A 120 19.19 19.23 8.54
C HIS A 120 17.99 18.40 9.03
N LEU A 121 16.79 18.60 8.45
CA LEU A 121 15.59 17.81 8.78
C LEU A 121 15.75 16.38 8.29
N VAL A 122 16.22 16.19 7.06
CA VAL A 122 16.44 14.86 6.48
C VAL A 122 17.48 14.09 7.26
N VAL A 123 18.62 14.71 7.60
CA VAL A 123 19.68 14.09 8.39
C VAL A 123 19.18 13.70 9.78
N SER A 124 18.34 14.53 10.41
CA SER A 124 17.80 14.23 11.75
C SER A 124 16.90 12.99 11.79
N GLY A 125 16.27 12.61 10.66
CA GLY A 125 15.43 11.42 10.57
C GLY A 125 16.19 10.14 10.18
N LEU A 126 17.49 10.23 9.89
CA LEU A 126 18.34 9.11 9.45
C LEU A 126 19.29 8.60 10.55
N MET A 127 19.40 9.30 11.69
CA MET A 127 20.13 8.85 12.88
C MET A 127 19.23 8.10 13.84
#